data_AF-A0A527YP64-F1
#
_entry.id   AF-A0A527YP64-F1
#
_cell.length_a   1.000
_cell.length_b   1.000
_cell.length_c   1.000
_cell.angle_alpha   90.00
_cell.angle_beta   90.00
_cell.angle_gamma   90.00
#
_symmetry.space_group_name_H-M   'P 1'
#
loop_
_entity.id
_entity.type
_entity.pdbx_description
1 polymer ?
#
loop_
_entity_poly.entity_id
_entity_poly.type
_entity_poly.pdbx_seq_one_letter_code
_entity_poly.pdbx_strand_id
1 'polypeptide(L)'
;LGGNSWTMILRLVLPQVMPRLITCVRLALGPAWLFLIAAEAIASTEGLGYRIFLVRRYLSMDVILPYVAWITLLAVITDWLLVRLSQAVSPWAHPV
;
A
#
# COMPACT_ATOMS: atom_id res chain seq x y z
N LEU A 1 -11.02 22.70 34.88
CA LEU A 1 -10.40 22.24 33.61
C LEU A 1 -11.16 20.98 33.14
N GLY A 2 -12.41 21.16 32.69
CA GLY A 2 -13.35 20.08 32.40
C GLY A 2 -13.68 19.99 30.91
N GLY A 3 -12.66 19.83 30.07
CA GLY A 3 -12.87 19.57 28.65
C GLY A 3 -13.35 18.13 28.48
N ASN A 4 -14.54 17.96 27.88
CA ASN A 4 -15.11 16.67 27.49
C ASN A 4 -14.01 15.70 27.00
N SER A 5 -13.94 14.49 27.57
CA SER A 5 -12.92 13.48 27.24
C SER A 5 -12.76 13.29 25.73
N TRP A 6 -13.85 13.44 24.99
CA TRP A 6 -13.86 13.41 23.53
C TRP A 6 -13.02 14.50 22.86
N THR A 7 -13.10 15.74 23.34
CA THR A 7 -12.30 16.86 22.83
C THR A 7 -10.82 16.71 23.16
N MET A 8 -10.50 16.07 24.29
CA MET A 8 -9.13 15.77 24.70
C MET A 8 -8.52 14.67 23.81
N ILE A 9 -9.28 13.61 23.52
CA ILE A 9 -8.86 12.53 22.61
C ILE A 9 -8.60 13.09 21.20
N LEU A 10 -9.51 13.89 20.65
CA LEU A 10 -9.39 14.40 19.28
C LEU A 10 -8.30 15.46 19.11
N ARG A 11 -8.00 16.28 20.12
CA ARG A 11 -7.02 17.38 20.00
C ARG A 11 -5.63 17.06 20.52
N LEU A 12 -5.48 16.09 21.44
CA LEU A 12 -4.18 15.75 22.02
C LEU A 12 -3.72 14.35 21.58
N VAL A 13 -4.57 13.34 21.75
CA VAL A 13 -4.19 11.93 21.48
C VAL A 13 -4.11 11.66 19.98
N LEU A 14 -5.08 12.15 19.19
CA LEU A 14 -5.11 11.95 17.75
C LEU A 14 -3.84 12.46 17.03
N PRO A 15 -3.39 13.73 17.21
CA PRO A 15 -2.15 14.20 16.58
C PRO A 15 -0.89 13.47 17.10
N GLN A 16 -0.89 13.00 18.34
CA GLN A 16 0.24 12.27 18.90
C GLN A 16 0.38 10.84 18.35
N VAL A 17 -0.75 10.19 18.00
CA VAL A 17 -0.77 8.81 17.49
C VAL A 17 -0.66 8.76 15.95
N MET A 18 -1.06 9.81 15.25
CA MET A 18 -0.92 9.96 13.78
C MET A 18 0.48 9.60 13.21
N PRO A 19 1.62 10.13 13.72
CA PRO A 19 2.94 9.77 13.16
C PRO A 19 3.25 8.28 13.31
N ARG A 20 2.77 7.66 14.40
CA ARG A 20 2.94 6.23 14.66
C ARG A 20 2.07 5.39 13.73
N LEU A 21 0.83 5.81 13.48
CA LEU A 21 -0.08 5.16 12.52
C LEU A 21 0.51 5.19 11.10
N ILE A 22 1.06 6.32 10.67
CA ILE A 22 1.68 6.43 9.33
C ILE A 22 2.86 5.46 9.20
N THR A 23 3.68 5.36 10.25
CA THR A 23 4.80 4.40 10.28
C THR A 23 4.29 2.96 10.18
N CYS A 24 3.23 2.61 10.91
CA CYS A 24 2.60 1.29 10.84
C CYS A 24 2.01 1.00 9.45
N VAL A 25 1.35 1.98 8.82
CA VAL A 25 0.81 1.85 7.45
C VAL A 25 1.93 1.63 6.44
N ARG A 26 3.04 2.37 6.57
CA ARG A 26 4.26 2.16 5.75
C ARG A 26 4.83 0.75 5.92
N LEU A 27 4.83 0.22 7.13
CA LEU A 27 5.33 -1.13 7.40
C LEU A 27 4.38 -2.21 6.86
N ALA A 28 3.07 -1.97 6.91
CA ALA A 28 2.04 -2.89 6.46
C ALA A 28 1.87 -2.92 4.92
N LEU A 29 2.29 -1.87 4.22
CA LEU A 29 2.23 -1.73 2.76
C LEU A 29 2.95 -2.85 2.00
N GLY A 30 4.17 -3.18 2.42
CA GLY A 30 4.97 -4.23 1.78
C GLY A 30 4.26 -5.60 1.80
N PRO A 31 3.87 -6.10 2.99
CA PRO A 31 3.08 -7.32 3.12
C PRO A 31 1.73 -7.25 2.40
N ALA A 32 1.03 -6.12 2.45
CA ALA A 32 -0.26 -5.95 1.78
C ALA A 32 -0.16 -6.15 0.28
N TRP A 33 0.92 -5.67 -0.34
CA TRP A 33 1.18 -5.88 -1.77
C TRP A 33 1.40 -7.36 -2.11
N LEU A 34 2.19 -8.07 -1.29
CA LEU A 34 2.40 -9.51 -1.44
C LEU A 34 1.08 -10.28 -1.34
N PHE A 35 0.24 -9.94 -0.36
CA PHE A 35 -1.06 -10.57 -0.18
C PHE A 35 -2.02 -10.29 -1.34
N LEU A 36 -2.01 -9.08 -1.90
CA LEU A 36 -2.81 -8.74 -3.07
C LEU A 36 -2.43 -9.59 -4.29
N ILE A 37 -1.13 -9.73 -4.57
CA ILE A 37 -0.64 -10.59 -5.66
C ILE A 37 -1.03 -12.06 -5.42
N ALA A 38 -0.87 -12.54 -4.18
CA ALA A 38 -1.25 -13.91 -3.83
C ALA A 38 -2.76 -14.15 -3.99
N ALA A 39 -3.59 -13.18 -3.57
CA ALA A 39 -5.03 -13.24 -3.73
C ALA A 39 -5.43 -13.25 -5.23
N GLU A 40 -4.80 -12.41 -6.04
CA GLU A 40 -5.05 -12.36 -7.50
C GLU A 40 -4.67 -13.69 -8.18
N ALA A 41 -3.57 -14.33 -7.75
CA ALA A 41 -3.12 -15.61 -8.29
C ALA A 41 -4.06 -16.78 -7.96
N ILE A 42 -4.77 -16.73 -6.83
CA ILE A 42 -5.64 -17.83 -6.35
C ILE A 42 -7.10 -17.62 -6.78
N ALA A 43 -7.60 -16.38 -6.70
CA ALA A 43 -9.02 -16.09 -6.85
C ALA A 43 -9.40 -15.59 -8.25
N SER A 44 -8.46 -15.05 -9.03
CA SER A 44 -8.77 -14.50 -10.36
C SER A 44 -8.47 -15.49 -11.48
N THR A 45 -9.42 -15.64 -12.40
CA THR A 45 -9.23 -16.33 -13.69
C THR A 45 -8.69 -15.39 -14.79
N GLU A 46 -8.66 -14.08 -14.53
CA GLU A 46 -8.20 -13.02 -15.44
C GLU A 46 -7.41 -11.98 -14.62
N GLY A 47 -6.09 -11.92 -14.77
CA GLY A 47 -5.24 -11.01 -13.99
C GLY A 47 -3.78 -11.03 -14.43
N LEU A 48 -3.01 -10.00 -14.08
CA LEU A 48 -1.57 -9.93 -14.34
C LEU A 48 -0.82 -10.99 -13.54
N GLY A 49 -1.19 -11.20 -12.28
CA GLY A 49 -0.60 -12.25 -11.42
C GLY A 49 -0.88 -13.66 -11.94
N TYR A 50 -2.13 -13.91 -12.34
CA TYR A 50 -2.56 -15.18 -12.96
C TYR A 50 -1.81 -15.44 -14.29
N ARG A 51 -1.69 -14.43 -15.15
CA ARG A 51 -0.99 -14.53 -16.44
C ARG A 51 0.51 -14.79 -16.26
N ILE A 52 1.17 -14.21 -15.26
CA ILE A 52 2.57 -14.55 -14.94
C ILE A 52 2.69 -16.03 -14.57
N PHE A 53 1.78 -16.56 -13.76
CA PHE A 53 1.78 -17.97 -13.37
C PHE A 53 1.56 -18.91 -14.57
N LEU A 54 0.69 -18.51 -15.51
CA LEU A 54 0.41 -19.23 -16.75
C LEU A 54 1.62 -19.21 -17.71
N VAL A 55 2.25 -18.05 -17.91
CA VAL A 55 3.40 -17.87 -18.83
C VAL A 55 4.64 -18.60 -18.32
N ARG A 56 4.84 -18.74 -17.01
CA ARG A 56 5.90 -19.61 -16.45
C ARG A 56 5.83 -21.05 -16.99
N ARG A 57 4.64 -21.53 -17.38
CA ARG A 57 4.45 -22.87 -17.97
C ARG A 57 4.84 -22.95 -19.45
N TYR A 58 4.89 -21.82 -20.16
CA TYR A 58 5.23 -21.75 -21.59
C TYR A 58 6.72 -21.48 -21.86
N LEU A 59 7.55 -21.24 -20.83
CA LEU A 59 8.99 -20.96 -20.94
C LEU A 59 9.40 -19.88 -21.96
N SER A 60 8.46 -19.05 -22.45
CA SER A 60 8.74 -17.95 -23.37
C SER A 60 9.20 -16.72 -22.59
N MET A 61 10.53 -16.57 -22.47
CA MET A 61 11.18 -15.47 -21.74
C MET A 61 10.73 -14.08 -22.24
N ASP A 62 10.47 -13.98 -23.55
CA ASP A 62 10.05 -12.74 -24.23
C ASP A 62 8.71 -12.20 -23.72
N VAL A 63 7.86 -13.08 -23.18
CA VAL A 63 6.53 -12.72 -22.67
C VAL A 63 6.57 -12.39 -21.18
N ILE A 64 7.50 -12.99 -20.41
CA ILE A 64 7.61 -12.78 -18.94
C ILE A 64 8.07 -11.36 -18.61
N LEU A 65 9.09 -10.86 -19.32
CA LEU A 65 9.68 -9.54 -19.09
C LEU A 65 8.67 -8.39 -19.09
N PRO A 66 7.77 -8.24 -20.09
CA PRO A 66 6.76 -7.18 -20.07
C PRO A 66 5.75 -7.34 -18.93
N TYR A 67 5.36 -8.56 -18.56
CA TYR A 67 4.47 -8.76 -17.39
C TYR A 67 5.15 -8.37 -16.08
N VAL A 68 6.43 -8.70 -15.92
CA VAL A 68 7.22 -8.25 -14.76
C VAL A 68 7.31 -6.73 -14.73
N ALA A 69 7.54 -6.08 -15.87
CA ALA A 69 7.55 -4.63 -15.98
C ALA A 69 6.20 -4.00 -15.59
N TRP A 70 5.08 -4.61 -15.96
CA TRP A 70 3.75 -4.12 -15.57
C TRP A 70 3.49 -4.25 -14.06
N ILE A 71 3.86 -5.36 -13.43
CA ILE A 71 3.65 -5.51 -11.98
C ILE A 71 4.56 -4.58 -11.17
N THR A 72 5.80 -4.34 -11.62
CA THR A 72 6.70 -3.40 -10.94
C THR A 72 6.22 -1.97 -11.12
N LEU A 73 5.72 -1.61 -12.31
CA LEU A 73 5.12 -0.31 -12.56
C LEU A 73 3.88 -0.09 -11.69
N LEU A 74 2.97 -1.06 -11.58
CA LEU A 74 1.81 -0.97 -10.70
C LEU A 74 2.18 -0.92 -9.22
N ALA A 75 3.20 -1.68 -8.80
CA ALA A 75 3.73 -1.63 -7.44
C ALA A 75 4.24 -0.23 -7.11
N VAL A 76 5.04 0.37 -8.00
CA VAL A 76 5.58 1.72 -7.84
C VAL A 76 4.47 2.77 -7.85
N ILE A 77 3.47 2.66 -8.73
CA ILE A 77 2.33 3.58 -8.75
C ILE A 77 1.54 3.50 -7.43
N THR A 78 1.30 2.28 -6.94
CA THR A 78 0.54 2.07 -5.71
C THR A 78 1.31 2.59 -4.50
N ASP A 79 2.61 2.29 -4.40
CA ASP A 79 3.49 2.81 -3.35
C ASP A 79 3.53 4.35 -3.38
N TRP A 80 3.66 4.95 -4.57
CA TRP A 80 3.66 6.40 -4.74
C TRP A 80 2.31 7.04 -4.37
N LEU A 81 1.20 6.44 -4.78
CA LEU A 81 -0.15 6.88 -4.43
C LEU A 81 -0.37 6.82 -2.92
N LEU A 82 0.11 5.75 -2.27
CA LEU A 82 -0.05 5.58 -0.84
C LEU A 82 0.86 6.53 -0.03
N VAL A 83 2.07 6.81 -0.52
CA VAL A 83 2.93 7.87 0.04
C VAL A 83 2.25 9.22 -0.09
N ARG A 84 1.68 9.55 -1.25
CA ARG A 84 0.93 10.79 -1.48
C ARG A 84 -0.30 10.92 -0.58
N LEU A 85 -1.08 9.85 -0.43
CA LEU A 85 -2.21 9.80 0.49
C LEU A 85 -1.76 9.94 1.95
N SER A 86 -0.67 9.29 2.34
CA SER A 86 -0.13 9.41 3.71
C SER A 86 0.33 10.83 4.02
N GLN A 87 0.93 11.53 3.05
CA GLN A 87 1.34 12.93 3.17
C GLN A 87 0.13 13.87 3.22
N ALA A 88 -0.91 13.61 2.41
CA ALA A 88 -2.14 14.40 2.40
C ALA A 88 -2.99 14.26 3.68
N VAL A 89 -2.92 13.10 4.35
CA VAL A 89 -3.62 12.86 5.62
C VAL A 89 -2.85 13.43 6.83
N SER A 90 -1.54 13.70 6.68
CA SER A 90 -0.71 14.24 7.76
C SER A 90 0.00 15.58 7.46
N PRO A 91 -0.69 16.62 6.98
CA PRO A 91 -0.09 17.94 6.77
C PRO A 91 0.23 18.68 8.08
N TRP A 92 -0.23 18.17 9.23
CA TRP A 92 -0.10 18.81 10.55
C TRP A 92 1.09 18.34 11.40
N ALA A 93 1.87 17.35 10.93
CA ALA A 93 2.98 16.76 11.69
C ALA A 93 4.36 17.40 11.38
N HIS A 94 4.43 18.38 10.49
CA HIS A 94 5.61 19.22 10.29
C HIS A 94 5.33 20.61 10.89
N PRO A 95 5.72 20.91 12.14
CA PRO A 95 6.15 22.26 12.43
C PRO A 95 7.42 22.51 11.59
N VAL A 96 7.45 23.68 10.96
CA VAL A 96 8.56 24.22 10.18
C VAL A 96 9.90 24.13 10.91
#